data_AF-A0A1R2BSB3-F1
#
_entry.id   AF-A0A1R2BSB3-F1
#
_cell.length_a   1.000
_cell.length_b   1.000
_cell.length_c   1.000
_cell.angle_alpha   90.00
_cell.angle_beta   90.00
_cell.angle_gamma   90.00
#
_symmetry.space_group_name_H-M   'P 1'
#
loop_
_entity.id
_entity.type
_entity.pdbx_description
1 polymer ?
#
loop_
_entity_poly.entity_id
_entity_poly.type
_entity_poly.pdbx_seq_one_letter_code
_entity_poly.pdbx_strand_id
1 'polypeptide(L)'
;MDDSSALIQDYILTIDSMRNEAEKLRLELSQFPSGDSDSEEPEDTEALKEVIESLNQEIENIYGEISDQTSSLLSLNVEEEWIRLKFPQSQKIVSLQQEIHKATESLYKAREKKMQEETILKEVEKLKSINPKLYQLVKKMIQAEKTNLQLKNSIINSEEDRKNMRLEYAKITTALGLEDKIKRRIKEVEEEVHAKEIIIENLSKNLNEVRKKTEDTMNSIENSDVKDILKKSNEVKAVRAYYAEQMEKLRKENVDLLKEIEVTEKNPKKIPPAVANQNLRSEVKNLEMQITERSKEIKEKEREKFQANFHLEEAQKVMAEVKAKVEELTAKPKPKVQPKQEVIKEKKVVANPAQAMRKIEAKRDSVLELLGKGINDETGKEMMKVLKTVGKPGQGLASKVLELNRSQFPQTRPLNK
;
A
#
# COMPACT_ATOMS: atom_id res chain seq x y z
N MET A 1 -12.05 -12.56 40.36
CA MET A 1 -12.43 -12.93 38.98
C MET A 1 -12.45 -14.43 38.79
N ASP A 2 -11.52 -15.20 39.39
CA ASP A 2 -11.49 -16.66 39.22
C ASP A 2 -12.63 -17.41 39.96
N ASP A 3 -13.09 -16.93 41.11
CA ASP A 3 -14.04 -17.70 41.96
C ASP A 3 -15.44 -17.90 41.34
N SER A 4 -16.00 -16.88 40.68
CA SER A 4 -17.35 -17.00 40.05
C SER A 4 -17.34 -17.85 38.78
N SER A 5 -16.20 -17.89 38.07
CA SER A 5 -16.03 -18.78 36.91
C SER A 5 -15.85 -20.23 37.33
N ALA A 6 -15.20 -20.48 38.47
CA ALA A 6 -15.11 -21.80 39.07
C ALA A 6 -16.50 -22.28 39.55
N LEU A 7 -17.29 -21.40 40.16
CA LEU A 7 -18.64 -21.73 40.62
C LEU A 7 -19.60 -22.12 39.48
N ILE A 8 -19.57 -21.40 38.36
CA ILE A 8 -20.34 -21.78 37.16
C ILE A 8 -19.89 -23.14 36.62
N GLN A 9 -18.59 -23.41 36.63
CA GLN A 9 -18.05 -24.70 36.20
C GLN A 9 -18.51 -25.85 37.11
N ASP A 10 -18.54 -25.63 38.43
CA ASP A 10 -19.03 -26.61 39.40
C ASP A 10 -20.53 -26.89 39.23
N TYR A 11 -21.33 -25.87 38.91
CA TYR A 11 -22.74 -26.06 38.59
C TYR A 11 -22.96 -26.86 37.31
N ILE A 12 -22.15 -26.63 36.26
CA ILE A 12 -22.20 -27.40 35.02
C ILE A 12 -21.89 -28.88 35.30
N LEU A 13 -20.84 -29.16 36.09
CA LEU A 13 -20.49 -30.53 36.48
C LEU A 13 -21.61 -31.22 37.29
N THR A 14 -22.30 -30.46 38.14
CA THR A 14 -23.43 -30.94 38.93
C THR A 14 -24.63 -31.29 38.04
N ILE A 15 -24.97 -30.42 37.09
CA ILE A 15 -26.03 -30.68 36.09
C ILE A 15 -25.71 -31.93 35.26
N ASP A 16 -24.46 -32.09 34.80
CA ASP A 16 -24.06 -33.26 34.01
C ASP A 16 -24.18 -34.56 34.83
N SER A 17 -23.84 -34.52 36.12
CA SER A 17 -24.05 -35.67 37.02
C SER A 17 -25.54 -36.01 37.17
N MET A 18 -26.39 -35.02 37.42
CA MET A 18 -27.84 -35.21 37.58
C MET A 18 -28.51 -35.69 36.30
N ARG A 19 -28.07 -35.22 35.13
CA ARG A 19 -28.55 -35.71 33.83
C ARG A 19 -28.21 -37.16 33.60
N ASN A 20 -26.97 -37.56 33.89
CA ASN A 20 -26.54 -38.95 33.77
C ASN A 20 -27.35 -39.87 34.69
N GLU A 21 -27.68 -39.39 35.90
CA GLU A 21 -28.53 -40.13 36.84
C GLU A 21 -29.98 -40.22 36.36
N ALA A 22 -30.57 -39.11 35.88
CA ALA A 22 -31.91 -39.10 35.30
C ALA A 22 -32.01 -40.01 34.06
N GLU A 23 -30.97 -40.05 33.20
CA GLU A 23 -30.91 -40.97 32.06
C GLU A 23 -30.83 -42.42 32.49
N LYS A 24 -30.03 -42.73 33.52
CA LYS A 24 -29.95 -44.07 34.09
C LYS A 24 -31.30 -44.54 34.64
N LEU A 25 -32.00 -43.68 35.37
CA LEU A 25 -33.33 -43.95 35.91
C LEU A 25 -34.39 -44.11 34.80
N ARG A 26 -34.30 -43.33 33.71
CA ARG A 26 -35.15 -43.51 32.51
C ARG A 26 -34.90 -44.88 31.84
N LEU A 27 -33.65 -45.33 31.83
CA LEU A 27 -33.27 -46.61 31.24
C LEU A 27 -33.74 -47.79 32.11
N GLU A 28 -33.73 -47.63 33.44
CA GLU A 28 -34.34 -48.56 34.38
C GLU A 28 -35.86 -48.59 34.22
N LEU A 29 -36.50 -47.43 34.08
CA LEU A 29 -37.94 -47.31 33.79
C LEU A 29 -38.33 -48.01 32.47
N SER A 30 -37.48 -47.96 31.45
CA SER A 30 -37.72 -48.61 30.15
C SER A 30 -37.63 -50.15 30.17
N GLN A 31 -37.07 -50.73 31.23
CA GLN A 31 -36.98 -52.19 31.41
C GLN A 31 -38.24 -52.79 32.05
N PHE A 32 -39.14 -51.94 32.58
CA PHE A 32 -40.44 -52.41 33.05
C PHE A 32 -41.32 -52.75 31.84
N PRO A 33 -41.90 -53.97 31.79
CA PRO A 33 -42.75 -54.37 30.68
C PRO A 33 -43.98 -53.46 30.62
N SER A 34 -44.19 -52.81 29.47
CA SER A 34 -45.45 -52.14 29.15
C SER A 34 -46.54 -53.21 28.99
N GLY A 35 -47.17 -53.57 30.11
CA GLY A 35 -48.25 -54.54 30.15
C GLY A 35 -49.50 -54.00 29.47
N ASP A 36 -50.00 -54.74 28.48
CA ASP A 36 -51.36 -54.58 27.99
C ASP A 36 -52.37 -54.82 29.14
N SER A 37 -53.36 -53.93 29.23
CA SER A 37 -54.64 -54.05 29.97
C SER A 37 -54.65 -53.78 31.48
N ASP A 38 -55.32 -52.67 31.85
CA ASP A 38 -56.11 -52.42 33.06
C ASP A 38 -55.56 -52.76 34.47
N SER A 39 -54.26 -53.02 34.63
CA SER A 39 -53.61 -53.08 35.94
C SER A 39 -52.99 -51.73 36.31
N GLU A 40 -53.23 -51.27 37.54
CA GLU A 40 -52.60 -50.08 38.14
C GLU A 40 -51.08 -50.08 37.85
N GLU A 41 -50.53 -48.92 37.43
CA GLU A 41 -49.08 -48.78 37.26
C GLU A 41 -48.40 -49.22 38.56
N PRO A 42 -47.37 -50.09 38.52
CA PRO A 42 -46.70 -50.50 39.73
C PRO A 42 -46.13 -49.27 40.43
N GLU A 43 -46.38 -49.16 41.74
CA GLU A 43 -45.99 -48.03 42.61
C GLU A 43 -44.51 -47.63 42.42
N ASP A 44 -43.65 -48.62 42.11
CA ASP A 44 -42.22 -48.45 41.79
C ASP A 44 -41.96 -47.62 40.51
N THR A 45 -42.82 -47.72 39.49
CA THR A 45 -42.68 -46.95 38.24
C THR A 45 -43.12 -45.51 38.40
N GLU A 46 -44.14 -45.26 39.23
CA GLU A 46 -44.60 -43.91 39.54
C GLU A 46 -43.59 -43.18 40.43
N ALA A 47 -43.02 -43.87 41.42
CA ALA A 47 -41.91 -43.37 42.23
C ALA A 47 -40.67 -43.01 41.40
N LEU A 48 -40.30 -43.85 40.42
CA LEU A 48 -39.19 -43.56 39.50
C LEU A 48 -39.46 -42.32 38.62
N LYS A 49 -40.69 -42.15 38.13
CA LYS A 49 -41.08 -40.95 37.37
C LYS A 49 -41.01 -39.68 38.24
N GLU A 50 -41.45 -39.76 39.50
CA GLU A 50 -41.39 -38.63 40.44
C GLU A 50 -39.94 -38.21 40.73
N VAL A 51 -39.02 -39.16 40.91
CA VAL A 51 -37.58 -38.87 41.10
C VAL A 51 -36.97 -38.24 39.86
N ILE A 52 -37.29 -38.73 38.67
CA ILE A 52 -36.81 -38.15 37.40
C ILE A 52 -37.32 -36.72 37.22
N GLU A 53 -38.58 -36.45 37.58
CA GLU A 53 -39.17 -35.12 37.51
C GLU A 53 -38.51 -34.16 38.51
N SER A 54 -38.28 -34.62 39.75
CA SER A 54 -37.53 -33.86 40.76
C SER A 54 -36.13 -33.50 40.28
N LEU A 55 -35.41 -34.44 39.66
CA LEU A 55 -34.07 -34.17 39.10
C LEU A 55 -34.13 -33.16 37.95
N ASN A 56 -35.13 -33.23 37.06
CA ASN A 56 -35.29 -32.26 35.97
C ASN A 56 -35.60 -30.86 36.52
N GLN A 57 -36.45 -30.76 37.53
CA GLN A 57 -36.80 -29.50 38.16
C GLN A 57 -35.61 -28.86 38.90
N GLU A 58 -34.78 -29.67 39.56
CA GLU A 58 -33.56 -29.19 40.19
C GLU A 58 -32.49 -28.78 39.16
N ILE A 59 -32.38 -29.48 38.02
CA ILE A 59 -31.56 -29.04 36.88
C ILE A 59 -32.02 -27.67 36.36
N GLU A 60 -33.32 -27.45 36.20
CA GLU A 60 -33.87 -26.15 35.77
C GLU A 60 -33.56 -25.03 36.77
N ASN A 61 -33.65 -25.31 38.07
CA ASN A 61 -33.30 -24.35 39.12
C ASN A 61 -31.82 -23.94 39.04
N ILE A 62 -30.91 -24.91 38.88
CA ILE A 62 -29.47 -24.63 38.75
C ILE A 62 -29.19 -23.84 37.46
N TYR A 63 -29.89 -24.11 36.36
CA TYR A 63 -29.79 -23.28 35.15
C TYR A 63 -30.23 -21.82 35.39
N GLY A 64 -31.25 -21.60 36.21
CA GLY A 64 -31.64 -20.27 36.68
C GLY A 64 -30.51 -19.57 37.43
N GLU A 65 -29.89 -20.26 38.40
CA GLU A 65 -28.77 -19.73 39.18
C GLU A 65 -27.54 -19.39 38.31
N ILE A 66 -27.21 -20.24 37.33
CA ILE A 66 -26.14 -19.96 36.35
C ILE A 66 -26.46 -18.69 35.56
N SER A 67 -27.71 -18.50 35.14
CA SER A 67 -28.12 -17.32 34.38
C SER A 67 -27.96 -16.03 35.19
N ASP A 68 -28.40 -16.05 36.46
CA ASP A 68 -28.28 -14.91 37.37
C ASP A 68 -26.82 -14.57 37.69
N GLN A 69 -25.98 -15.59 37.89
CA GLN A 69 -24.54 -15.41 38.10
C GLN A 69 -23.83 -14.90 36.85
N THR A 70 -24.22 -15.38 35.67
CA THR A 70 -23.67 -14.92 34.40
C THR A 70 -24.05 -13.46 34.13
N SER A 71 -25.29 -13.08 34.45
CA SER A 71 -25.76 -11.69 34.39
C SER A 71 -25.00 -10.78 35.36
N SER A 72 -24.78 -11.25 36.59
CA SER A 72 -23.99 -10.54 37.60
C SER A 72 -22.53 -10.35 37.15
N LEU A 73 -21.92 -11.40 36.59
CA LEU A 73 -20.57 -11.33 36.01
C LEU A 73 -20.49 -10.33 34.86
N LEU A 74 -21.49 -10.32 33.97
CA LEU A 74 -21.54 -9.37 32.87
C LEU A 74 -21.61 -7.93 33.39
N SER A 75 -22.43 -7.67 34.41
CA SER A 75 -22.54 -6.34 35.03
C SER A 75 -21.21 -5.88 35.66
N LEU A 76 -20.52 -6.76 36.38
CA LEU A 76 -19.23 -6.49 36.98
C LEU A 76 -18.14 -6.27 35.93
N ASN A 77 -18.19 -7.02 34.82
CA ASN A 77 -17.24 -6.87 33.72
C ASN A 77 -17.46 -5.53 32.98
N VAL A 78 -18.72 -5.14 32.77
CA VAL A 78 -19.07 -3.81 32.23
C VAL A 78 -18.63 -2.70 33.17
N GLU A 79 -18.79 -2.86 34.47
CA GLU A 79 -18.31 -1.90 35.47
C GLU A 79 -16.77 -1.84 35.51
N GLU A 80 -16.08 -2.98 35.41
CA GLU A 80 -14.63 -3.02 35.30
C GLU A 80 -14.14 -2.32 34.03
N GLU A 81 -14.76 -2.57 32.88
CA GLU A 81 -14.46 -1.87 31.63
C GLU A 81 -14.73 -0.37 31.74
N TRP A 82 -15.85 0.02 32.36
CA TRP A 82 -16.18 1.42 32.61
C TRP A 82 -15.13 2.10 33.51
N ILE A 83 -14.69 1.43 34.59
CA ILE A 83 -13.61 1.91 35.46
C ILE A 83 -12.30 2.03 34.67
N ARG A 84 -11.94 1.04 33.85
CA ARG A 84 -10.75 1.10 32.99
C ARG A 84 -10.81 2.25 31.98
N LEU A 85 -12.00 2.57 31.46
CA LEU A 85 -12.21 3.63 30.47
C LEU A 85 -12.25 5.03 31.10
N LYS A 86 -12.86 5.17 32.28
CA LYS A 86 -13.00 6.44 33.03
C LYS A 86 -11.78 6.79 33.85
N PHE A 87 -11.11 5.76 34.37
CA PHE A 87 -9.86 5.86 35.09
C PHE A 87 -8.80 5.07 34.33
N PRO A 88 -8.41 5.50 33.12
CA PRO A 88 -7.25 4.92 32.45
C PRO A 88 -6.13 5.00 33.46
N GLN A 89 -5.59 3.84 33.88
CA GLN A 89 -4.57 3.73 34.93
C GLN A 89 -3.70 4.96 34.83
N SER A 90 -3.78 5.86 35.82
CA SER A 90 -3.28 7.23 35.67
C SER A 90 -1.92 7.14 34.98
N GLN A 91 -1.65 7.95 33.95
CA GLN A 91 -0.37 7.84 33.22
C GLN A 91 0.84 7.76 34.18
N LYS A 92 0.67 8.33 35.38
CA LYS A 92 1.55 8.21 36.55
C LYS A 92 1.73 6.78 37.10
N ILE A 93 0.68 5.98 37.25
CA ILE A 93 0.77 4.55 37.64
C ILE A 93 1.48 3.76 36.55
N VAL A 94 1.15 3.95 35.27
CA VAL A 94 1.81 3.25 34.16
C VAL A 94 3.29 3.64 34.07
N SER A 95 3.61 4.92 34.25
CA SER A 95 4.99 5.39 34.28
C SER A 95 5.75 4.86 35.49
N LEU A 96 5.14 4.83 36.68
CA LEU A 96 5.73 4.26 37.88
C LEU A 96 5.96 2.75 37.75
N GLN A 97 5.04 2.00 37.13
CA GLN A 97 5.23 0.59 36.83
C GLN A 97 6.40 0.37 35.87
N GLN A 98 6.54 1.20 34.84
CA GLN A 98 7.68 1.14 33.92
C GLN A 98 9.00 1.50 34.61
N GLU A 99 9.00 2.48 35.51
CA GLU A 99 10.18 2.85 36.31
C GLU A 99 10.59 1.72 37.26
N ILE A 100 9.64 1.13 37.99
CA ILE A 100 9.88 -0.03 38.86
C ILE A 100 10.44 -1.20 38.04
N HIS A 101 9.87 -1.48 36.86
CA HIS A 101 10.35 -2.55 36.00
C HIS A 101 11.79 -2.31 35.53
N LYS A 102 12.11 -1.10 35.03
CA LYS A 102 13.47 -0.72 34.64
C LYS A 102 14.46 -0.79 35.81
N ALA A 103 14.07 -0.29 36.98
CA ALA A 103 14.91 -0.35 38.17
C ALA A 103 15.19 -1.81 38.58
N THR A 104 14.16 -2.65 38.53
CA THR A 104 14.26 -4.08 38.85
C THR A 104 15.16 -4.82 37.87
N GLU A 105 15.01 -4.60 36.56
CA GLU A 105 15.93 -5.16 35.56
C GLU A 105 17.37 -4.71 35.77
N SER A 106 17.58 -3.43 36.10
CA SER A 106 18.92 -2.88 36.33
C SER A 106 19.60 -3.53 37.55
N LEU A 107 18.84 -3.79 38.61
CA LEU A 107 19.29 -4.52 39.80
C LEU A 107 19.61 -5.98 39.48
N TYR A 108 18.78 -6.66 38.69
CA TYR A 108 19.06 -8.03 38.25
C TYR A 108 20.34 -8.10 37.43
N LYS A 109 20.53 -7.21 36.44
CA LYS A 109 21.74 -7.14 35.62
C LYS A 109 22.99 -6.82 36.46
N ALA A 110 22.88 -5.89 37.42
CA ALA A 110 23.97 -5.57 38.33
C ALA A 110 24.34 -6.75 39.24
N ARG A 111 23.34 -7.50 39.74
CA ARG A 111 23.55 -8.68 40.58
C ARG A 111 24.15 -9.84 39.78
N GLU A 112 23.71 -10.04 38.54
CA GLU A 112 24.27 -11.03 37.63
C GLU A 112 25.74 -10.73 37.32
N LYS A 113 26.06 -9.46 37.04
CA LYS A 113 27.44 -9.01 36.81
C LYS A 113 28.33 -9.23 38.02
N LYS A 114 27.84 -8.91 39.23
CA LYS A 114 28.54 -9.19 40.50
C LYS A 114 28.78 -10.68 40.73
N MET A 115 27.84 -11.55 40.35
CA MET A 115 28.00 -13.01 40.43
C MET A 115 28.97 -13.58 39.39
N GLN A 116 29.27 -12.82 38.33
CA GLN A 116 30.28 -13.13 37.31
C GLN A 116 31.65 -12.49 37.61
N GLU A 117 31.75 -11.62 38.62
CA GLU A 117 32.99 -10.94 38.96
C GLU A 117 34.05 -11.94 39.46
N GLU A 118 35.11 -12.04 38.68
CA GLU A 118 36.27 -12.91 38.91
C GLU A 118 36.96 -12.64 40.27
N THR A 119 36.77 -11.44 40.83
CA THR A 119 37.27 -11.00 42.13
C THR A 119 36.66 -11.78 43.30
N ILE A 120 35.35 -12.05 43.29
CA ILE A 120 34.69 -12.83 44.35
C ILE A 120 35.16 -14.28 44.32
N LEU A 121 35.32 -14.85 43.13
CA LEU A 121 35.88 -16.19 42.96
C LEU A 121 37.33 -16.29 43.47
N LYS A 122 38.17 -15.31 43.14
CA LYS A 122 39.57 -15.25 43.60
C LYS A 122 39.70 -15.09 45.12
N GLU A 123 38.81 -14.32 45.76
CA GLU A 123 38.79 -14.20 47.23
C GLU A 123 38.30 -15.47 47.92
N VAL A 124 37.30 -16.14 47.35
CA VAL A 124 36.82 -17.44 47.84
C VAL A 124 37.91 -18.49 47.68
N GLU A 125 38.72 -18.45 46.62
CA GLU A 125 39.88 -19.35 46.43
C GLU A 125 40.90 -19.24 47.58
N LYS A 126 41.12 -18.03 48.12
CA LYS A 126 42.02 -17.80 49.27
C LYS A 126 41.50 -18.45 50.56
N LEU A 127 40.18 -18.61 50.71
CA LEU A 127 39.60 -19.32 51.86
C LEU A 127 39.93 -20.81 51.85
N LYS A 128 40.29 -21.38 50.70
CA LYS A 128 40.63 -22.80 50.57
C LYS A 128 41.84 -23.19 51.43
N SER A 129 42.83 -22.30 51.55
CA SER A 129 44.03 -22.53 52.36
C SER A 129 43.85 -22.15 53.84
N ILE A 130 42.95 -21.21 54.14
CA ILE A 130 42.73 -20.70 55.51
C ILE A 130 41.71 -21.56 56.27
N ASN A 131 40.57 -21.91 55.65
CA ASN A 131 39.53 -22.72 56.25
C ASN A 131 38.76 -23.55 55.19
N PRO A 132 39.12 -24.84 55.01
CA PRO A 132 38.54 -25.68 53.96
C PRO A 132 37.03 -25.96 54.13
N LYS A 133 36.53 -26.04 55.38
CA LYS A 133 35.10 -26.27 55.64
C LYS A 133 34.28 -25.04 55.26
N LEU A 134 34.75 -23.84 55.64
CA LEU A 134 34.10 -22.59 55.28
C LEU A 134 34.14 -22.37 53.76
N TYR A 135 35.26 -22.69 53.10
CA TYR A 135 35.37 -22.65 51.63
C TYR A 135 34.29 -23.49 50.95
N GLN A 136 34.09 -24.75 51.38
CA GLN A 136 33.06 -25.60 50.78
C GLN A 136 31.63 -25.06 50.98
N LEU A 137 31.33 -24.50 52.17
CA LEU A 137 30.03 -23.87 52.45
C LEU A 137 29.79 -22.65 51.57
N VAL A 138 30.76 -21.73 51.49
CA VAL A 138 30.66 -20.52 50.66
C VAL A 138 30.56 -20.88 49.18
N LYS A 139 31.32 -21.87 48.71
CA LYS A 139 31.22 -22.37 47.33
C LYS A 139 29.83 -22.93 47.01
N LYS A 140 29.25 -23.74 47.90
CA LYS A 140 27.88 -24.25 47.74
C LYS A 140 26.85 -23.13 47.75
N MET A 141 27.02 -22.13 48.60
CA MET A 141 26.13 -20.96 48.68
C MET A 141 26.15 -20.16 47.37
N ILE A 142 27.33 -19.85 46.83
CA ILE A 142 27.48 -19.14 45.55
C ILE A 142 26.87 -19.93 44.40
N GLN A 143 27.09 -21.25 44.39
CA GLN A 143 26.51 -22.13 43.37
C GLN A 143 24.97 -22.12 43.45
N ALA A 144 24.40 -22.22 44.64
CA ALA A 144 22.95 -22.16 44.87
C ALA A 144 22.37 -20.79 44.49
N GLU A 145 23.09 -19.70 44.78
CA GLU A 145 22.65 -18.35 44.41
C GLU A 145 22.69 -18.15 42.88
N LYS A 146 23.68 -18.72 42.19
CA LYS A 146 23.78 -18.71 40.72
C LYS A 146 22.63 -19.50 40.08
N THR A 147 22.34 -20.71 40.56
CA THR A 147 21.21 -21.50 40.03
C THR A 147 19.88 -20.84 40.31
N ASN A 148 19.69 -20.24 41.49
CA ASN A 148 18.47 -19.51 41.83
C ASN A 148 18.26 -18.29 40.92
N LEU A 149 19.32 -17.55 40.59
CA LEU A 149 19.26 -16.44 39.64
C LEU A 149 18.87 -16.92 38.22
N GLN A 150 19.45 -18.02 37.76
CA GLN A 150 19.09 -18.63 36.47
C GLN A 150 17.63 -19.08 36.44
N LEU A 151 17.15 -19.72 37.52
CA LEU A 151 15.75 -20.14 37.64
C LEU A 151 14.80 -18.94 37.63
N LYS A 152 15.13 -17.86 38.34
CA LYS A 152 14.32 -16.62 38.32
C LYS A 152 14.24 -16.02 36.92
N ASN A 153 15.35 -15.94 36.20
CA ASN A 153 15.36 -15.45 34.82
C ASN A 153 14.51 -16.35 33.91
N SER A 154 14.59 -17.67 34.08
CA SER A 154 13.76 -18.62 33.34
C SER A 154 12.26 -18.42 33.63
N ILE A 155 11.89 -18.20 34.89
CA ILE A 155 10.49 -17.94 35.28
C ILE A 155 9.97 -16.66 34.62
N ILE A 156 10.76 -15.57 34.66
CA ILE A 156 10.39 -14.29 34.03
C ILE A 156 10.17 -14.48 32.53
N ASN A 157 11.08 -15.17 31.85
CA ASN A 157 10.94 -15.44 30.41
C ASN A 157 9.68 -16.28 30.11
N SER A 158 9.43 -17.34 30.88
CA SER A 158 8.22 -18.16 30.71
C SER A 158 6.93 -17.38 31.02
N GLU A 159 6.97 -16.41 31.93
CA GLU A 159 5.87 -15.48 32.20
C GLU A 159 5.59 -14.56 31.01
N GLU A 160 6.64 -13.99 30.41
CA GLU A 160 6.56 -13.18 29.19
C GLU A 160 5.99 -14.00 28.02
N ASP A 161 6.49 -15.21 27.80
CA ASP A 161 6.02 -16.12 26.75
C ASP A 161 4.54 -16.48 26.94
N ARG A 162 4.13 -16.78 28.18
CA ARG A 162 2.72 -17.05 28.50
C ARG A 162 1.82 -15.85 28.25
N LYS A 163 2.30 -14.63 28.54
CA LYS A 163 1.57 -13.39 28.24
C LYS A 163 1.41 -13.18 26.73
N ASN A 164 2.47 -13.43 25.97
CA ASN A 164 2.45 -13.36 24.51
C ASN A 164 1.49 -14.40 23.90
N MET A 165 1.52 -15.64 24.37
CA MET A 165 0.58 -16.67 23.92
C MET A 165 -0.87 -16.31 24.23
N ARG A 166 -1.17 -15.74 25.40
CA ARG A 166 -2.54 -15.26 25.72
C ARG A 166 -3.01 -14.17 24.76
N LEU A 167 -2.12 -13.25 24.38
CA LEU A 167 -2.42 -12.21 23.40
C LEU A 167 -2.68 -12.80 22.00
N GLU A 168 -1.89 -13.78 21.57
CA GLU A 168 -2.12 -14.45 20.28
C GLU A 168 -3.41 -15.25 20.28
N TYR A 169 -3.69 -16.01 21.34
CA TYR A 169 -4.94 -16.75 21.50
C TYR A 169 -6.15 -15.81 21.40
N ALA A 170 -6.13 -14.68 22.11
CA ALA A 170 -7.21 -13.69 22.02
C ALA A 170 -7.41 -13.14 20.60
N LYS A 171 -6.33 -12.89 19.85
CA LYS A 171 -6.40 -12.46 18.45
C LYS A 171 -7.04 -13.53 17.57
N ILE A 172 -6.62 -14.79 17.72
CA ILE A 172 -7.14 -15.92 16.94
C ILE A 172 -8.64 -16.11 17.23
N THR A 173 -9.04 -16.16 18.50
CA THR A 173 -10.44 -16.32 18.89
C THR A 173 -11.33 -15.19 18.34
N THR A 174 -10.83 -13.95 18.37
CA THR A 174 -11.54 -12.81 17.79
C THR A 174 -11.68 -12.96 16.27
N ALA A 175 -10.63 -13.39 15.58
CA ALA A 175 -10.65 -13.61 14.13
C ALA A 175 -11.62 -14.73 13.73
N LEU A 176 -11.63 -15.85 14.46
CA LEU A 176 -12.57 -16.95 14.24
C LEU A 176 -14.03 -16.50 14.44
N GLY A 177 -14.30 -15.71 15.48
CA GLY A 177 -15.64 -15.13 15.69
C GLY A 177 -16.10 -14.20 14.56
N LEU A 178 -15.17 -13.54 13.86
CA LEU A 178 -15.47 -12.75 12.65
C LEU A 178 -15.67 -13.64 11.43
N GLU A 179 -14.91 -14.74 11.30
CA GLU A 179 -15.05 -15.70 10.21
C GLU A 179 -16.47 -16.29 10.15
N ASP A 180 -17.04 -16.68 11.29
CA ASP A 180 -18.41 -17.22 11.35
C ASP A 180 -19.48 -16.19 10.99
N LYS A 181 -19.24 -14.90 11.29
CA LYS A 181 -20.11 -13.81 10.83
C LYS A 181 -20.02 -13.65 9.31
N ILE A 182 -18.81 -13.71 8.76
CA ILE A 182 -18.58 -13.61 7.31
C ILE A 182 -19.23 -14.80 6.58
N LYS A 183 -19.07 -16.04 7.08
CA LYS A 183 -19.70 -17.23 6.49
C LYS A 183 -21.22 -17.11 6.44
N ARG A 184 -21.86 -16.64 7.52
CA ARG A 184 -23.30 -16.37 7.53
C ARG A 184 -23.68 -15.32 6.49
N ARG A 185 -22.93 -14.23 6.40
CA ARG A 185 -23.21 -13.17 5.43
C ARG A 185 -23.02 -13.63 3.98
N ILE A 186 -22.03 -14.49 3.71
CA ILE A 186 -21.83 -15.10 2.39
C ILE A 186 -23.07 -15.90 2.01
N LYS A 187 -23.57 -16.77 2.91
CA LYS A 187 -24.75 -17.59 2.65
C LYS A 187 -26.00 -16.75 2.36
N GLU A 188 -26.24 -15.70 3.14
CA GLU A 188 -27.35 -14.75 2.89
C GLU A 188 -27.25 -14.10 1.50
N VAL A 189 -26.04 -13.67 1.12
CA VAL A 189 -25.80 -13.04 -0.18
C VAL A 189 -25.96 -14.04 -1.32
N GLU A 190 -25.52 -15.29 -1.15
CA GLU A 190 -25.72 -16.36 -2.14
C GLU A 190 -27.21 -16.64 -2.38
N GLU A 191 -28.02 -16.68 -1.33
CA GLU A 191 -29.48 -16.84 -1.43
C GLU A 191 -30.12 -15.64 -2.16
N GLU A 192 -29.71 -14.41 -1.84
CA GLU A 192 -30.18 -13.21 -2.55
C GLU A 192 -29.79 -13.21 -4.05
N VAL A 193 -28.57 -13.65 -4.37
CA VAL A 193 -28.08 -13.75 -5.75
C VAL A 193 -28.90 -14.78 -6.52
N HIS A 194 -29.08 -15.98 -5.95
CA HIS A 194 -29.88 -17.03 -6.58
C HIS A 194 -31.33 -16.58 -6.83
N ALA A 195 -31.94 -15.86 -5.87
CA ALA A 195 -33.28 -15.30 -6.06
C ALA A 195 -33.33 -14.31 -7.23
N LYS A 196 -32.31 -13.45 -7.37
CA LYS A 196 -32.21 -12.48 -8.47
C LYS A 196 -31.93 -13.17 -9.81
N GLU A 197 -31.15 -14.25 -9.84
CA GLU A 197 -30.90 -15.04 -11.05
C GLU A 197 -32.19 -15.63 -11.61
N ILE A 198 -33.06 -16.19 -10.76
CA ILE A 198 -34.39 -16.68 -11.18
C ILE A 198 -35.22 -15.55 -11.82
N ILE A 199 -35.20 -14.36 -11.22
CA ILE A 199 -35.92 -13.19 -11.76
C ILE A 199 -35.37 -12.81 -13.13
N ILE A 200 -34.04 -12.76 -13.29
CA ILE A 200 -33.38 -12.45 -14.57
C ILE A 200 -33.75 -13.50 -15.63
N GLU A 201 -33.78 -14.78 -15.28
CA GLU A 201 -34.15 -15.85 -16.20
C GLU A 201 -35.61 -15.71 -16.67
N ASN A 202 -36.53 -15.42 -15.74
CA ASN A 202 -37.94 -15.18 -16.05
C ASN A 202 -38.13 -13.94 -16.94
N LEU A 203 -37.44 -12.84 -16.63
CA LEU A 203 -37.46 -11.63 -17.46
C LEU A 203 -36.90 -11.90 -18.87
N SER A 204 -35.86 -12.73 -18.97
CA SER A 204 -35.25 -13.12 -20.25
C SER A 204 -36.21 -13.97 -21.10
N LYS A 205 -36.94 -14.91 -20.48
CA LYS A 205 -38.00 -15.68 -21.15
C LYS A 205 -39.11 -14.76 -21.67
N ASN A 206 -39.62 -13.86 -20.82
CA ASN A 206 -40.65 -12.89 -21.21
C ASN A 206 -40.19 -11.99 -22.37
N LEU A 207 -38.94 -11.53 -22.34
CA LEU A 207 -38.38 -10.69 -23.39
C LEU A 207 -38.28 -11.43 -24.72
N ASN A 208 -37.90 -12.72 -24.71
CA ASN A 208 -37.88 -13.55 -25.90
C ASN A 208 -39.28 -13.80 -26.47
N GLU A 209 -40.28 -14.03 -25.62
CA GLU A 209 -41.67 -14.16 -26.07
C GLU A 209 -42.18 -12.87 -26.72
N VAL A 210 -41.90 -11.71 -26.13
CA VAL A 210 -42.26 -10.41 -26.70
C VAL A 210 -41.55 -10.17 -28.04
N ARG A 211 -40.27 -10.53 -28.14
CA ARG A 211 -39.52 -10.46 -29.41
C ARG A 211 -40.17 -11.32 -30.48
N LYS A 212 -40.50 -12.58 -30.17
CA LYS A 212 -41.15 -13.49 -31.10
C LYS A 212 -42.51 -12.95 -31.56
N LYS A 213 -43.35 -12.49 -30.62
CA LYS A 213 -44.63 -11.84 -30.95
C LYS A 213 -44.46 -10.62 -31.85
N THR A 214 -43.42 -9.81 -31.62
CA THR A 214 -43.10 -8.63 -32.43
C THR A 214 -42.65 -9.01 -33.84
N GLU A 215 -41.86 -10.07 -33.97
CA GLU A 215 -41.40 -10.60 -35.26
C GLU A 215 -42.55 -11.21 -36.06
N ASP A 216 -43.42 -11.98 -35.41
CA ASP A 216 -44.63 -12.56 -36.01
C ASP A 216 -45.57 -11.45 -36.51
N THR A 217 -45.78 -10.38 -35.73
CA THR A 217 -46.56 -9.22 -36.18
C THR A 217 -45.87 -8.47 -37.31
N MET A 218 -44.56 -8.25 -37.26
CA MET A 218 -43.80 -7.62 -38.34
C MET A 218 -43.91 -8.39 -39.66
N ASN A 219 -43.88 -9.72 -39.62
CA ASN A 219 -44.01 -10.58 -40.79
C ASN A 219 -45.44 -10.57 -41.36
N SER A 220 -46.45 -10.36 -40.51
CA SER A 220 -47.87 -10.27 -40.90
C SER A 220 -48.28 -8.92 -41.51
N ILE A 221 -47.43 -7.88 -41.49
CA ILE A 221 -47.77 -6.56 -42.02
C ILE A 221 -47.59 -6.53 -43.54
N GLU A 222 -48.69 -6.32 -44.27
CA GLU A 222 -48.70 -6.18 -45.74
C GLU A 222 -48.33 -4.77 -46.22
N ASN A 223 -48.49 -3.75 -45.38
CA ASN A 223 -48.28 -2.34 -45.72
C ASN A 223 -46.77 -2.01 -45.89
N SER A 224 -46.35 -1.56 -47.08
CA SER A 224 -44.93 -1.38 -47.44
C SER A 224 -44.23 -0.27 -46.64
N ASP A 225 -44.94 0.80 -46.29
CA ASP A 225 -44.36 1.94 -45.56
C ASP A 225 -44.01 1.56 -44.13
N VAL A 226 -44.82 0.70 -43.51
CA VAL A 226 -44.56 0.16 -42.17
C VAL A 226 -43.39 -0.82 -42.19
N LYS A 227 -43.24 -1.61 -43.27
CA LYS A 227 -42.07 -2.48 -43.50
C LYS A 227 -40.78 -1.69 -43.63
N ASP A 228 -40.79 -0.56 -44.34
CA ASP A 228 -39.60 0.28 -44.51
C ASP A 228 -39.23 1.02 -43.22
N ILE A 229 -40.20 1.48 -42.43
CA ILE A 229 -39.96 2.05 -41.09
C ILE A 229 -39.37 0.98 -40.16
N LEU A 230 -39.87 -0.26 -40.19
CA LEU A 230 -39.36 -1.36 -39.38
C LEU A 230 -37.94 -1.79 -39.80
N LYS A 231 -37.63 -1.79 -41.11
CA LYS A 231 -36.25 -2.01 -41.61
C LYS A 231 -35.29 -0.95 -41.06
N LYS A 232 -35.64 0.33 -41.19
CA LYS A 232 -34.84 1.44 -40.63
C LYS A 232 -34.70 1.33 -39.11
N SER A 233 -35.75 0.92 -38.40
CA SER A 233 -35.68 0.66 -36.96
C SER A 233 -34.73 -0.49 -36.61
N ASN A 234 -34.65 -1.53 -37.43
CA ASN A 234 -33.71 -2.65 -37.22
C ASN A 234 -32.27 -2.25 -37.54
N GLU A 235 -32.05 -1.41 -38.56
CA GLU A 235 -30.74 -0.79 -38.84
C GLU A 235 -30.27 0.05 -37.63
N VAL A 236 -31.16 0.86 -37.05
CA VAL A 236 -30.85 1.64 -35.82
C VAL A 236 -30.56 0.73 -34.62
N LYS A 237 -31.26 -0.40 -34.48
CA LYS A 237 -30.94 -1.41 -33.45
C LYS A 237 -29.57 -2.04 -33.66
N ALA A 238 -29.20 -2.36 -34.90
CA ALA A 238 -27.87 -2.90 -35.22
C ALA A 238 -26.76 -1.91 -34.88
N VAL A 239 -26.96 -0.62 -35.20
CA VAL A 239 -26.04 0.45 -34.83
C VAL A 239 -25.94 0.59 -33.30
N ARG A 240 -27.06 0.53 -32.57
CA ARG A 240 -27.03 0.54 -31.10
C ARG A 240 -26.30 -0.67 -30.51
N ALA A 241 -26.46 -1.86 -31.08
CA ALA A 241 -25.76 -3.07 -30.64
C ALA A 241 -24.24 -2.93 -30.84
N TYR A 242 -23.81 -2.37 -31.98
CA TYR A 242 -22.40 -2.07 -32.25
C TYR A 242 -21.80 -1.12 -31.20
N TYR A 243 -22.49 -0.02 -30.87
CA TYR A 243 -22.01 0.90 -29.83
C TYR A 243 -22.04 0.28 -28.43
N ALA A 244 -23.02 -0.57 -28.11
CA ALA A 244 -23.06 -1.28 -26.83
C ALA A 244 -21.87 -2.24 -26.68
N GLU A 245 -21.47 -2.93 -27.75
CA GLU A 245 -20.30 -3.81 -27.74
C GLU A 245 -19.00 -3.02 -27.54
N GLN A 246 -18.87 -1.85 -28.16
CA GLN A 246 -17.73 -0.95 -27.97
C GLN A 246 -17.68 -0.39 -26.54
N MET A 247 -18.83 -0.03 -25.96
CA MET A 247 -18.92 0.39 -24.56
C MET A 247 -18.52 -0.73 -23.60
N GLU A 248 -18.90 -1.98 -23.87
CA GLU A 248 -18.53 -3.12 -23.04
C GLU A 248 -17.03 -3.46 -23.13
N LYS A 249 -16.42 -3.31 -24.31
CA LYS A 249 -14.96 -3.39 -24.50
C LYS A 249 -14.23 -2.34 -23.66
N LEU A 250 -14.65 -1.08 -23.75
CA LEU A 250 -14.08 0.01 -22.95
C LEU A 250 -14.30 -0.21 -21.45
N ARG A 251 -15.45 -0.76 -21.05
CA ARG A 251 -15.73 -1.08 -19.65
C ARG A 251 -14.80 -2.16 -19.12
N LYS A 252 -14.56 -3.23 -19.90
CA LYS A 252 -13.58 -4.28 -19.54
C LYS A 252 -12.17 -3.71 -19.41
N GLU A 253 -11.74 -2.90 -20.37
CA GLU A 253 -10.44 -2.23 -20.34
C GLU A 253 -10.27 -1.34 -19.09
N ASN A 254 -11.33 -0.62 -18.71
CA ASN A 254 -11.34 0.20 -17.49
C ASN A 254 -11.23 -0.66 -16.21
N VAL A 255 -11.94 -1.79 -16.16
CA VAL A 255 -11.83 -2.74 -15.03
C VAL A 255 -10.42 -3.35 -14.94
N ASP A 256 -9.80 -3.68 -16.07
CA ASP A 256 -8.44 -4.24 -16.10
C ASP A 256 -7.41 -3.19 -15.67
N LEU A 257 -7.54 -1.93 -16.09
CA LEU A 257 -6.73 -0.82 -15.60
C LEU A 257 -6.91 -0.59 -14.10
N LEU A 258 -8.15 -0.66 -13.58
CA LEU A 258 -8.41 -0.53 -12.15
C LEU A 258 -7.78 -1.67 -11.34
N LYS A 259 -7.79 -2.91 -11.86
CA LYS A 259 -7.07 -4.03 -11.24
C LYS A 259 -5.57 -3.83 -11.27
N GLU A 260 -5.01 -3.31 -12.36
CA GLU A 260 -3.59 -2.99 -12.45
C GLU A 260 -3.20 -1.91 -11.43
N ILE A 261 -4.00 -0.85 -11.31
CA ILE A 261 -3.85 0.17 -10.27
C ILE A 261 -3.92 -0.46 -8.88
N GLU A 262 -4.93 -1.28 -8.60
CA GLU A 262 -5.10 -1.91 -7.29
C GLU A 262 -3.94 -2.88 -6.95
N VAL A 263 -3.41 -3.60 -7.93
CA VAL A 263 -2.19 -4.42 -7.77
C VAL A 263 -0.97 -3.55 -7.46
N THR A 264 -0.83 -2.39 -8.11
CA THR A 264 0.26 -1.44 -7.83
C THR A 264 0.08 -0.69 -6.50
N GLU A 265 -1.16 -0.46 -6.05
CA GLU A 265 -1.46 0.23 -4.78
C GLU A 265 -1.41 -0.71 -3.56
N LYS A 266 -1.86 -1.97 -3.68
CA LYS A 266 -1.78 -2.99 -2.62
C LYS A 266 -0.39 -3.60 -2.47
N ASN A 267 0.38 -3.62 -3.55
CA ASN A 267 1.82 -3.85 -3.51
C ASN A 267 2.51 -2.53 -3.87
N PRO A 268 2.60 -1.55 -2.95
CA PRO A 268 3.63 -0.54 -3.07
C PRO A 268 4.91 -1.32 -2.84
N LYS A 269 5.48 -1.90 -3.91
CA LYS A 269 6.83 -2.44 -3.86
C LYS A 269 7.62 -1.28 -3.28
N LYS A 270 8.06 -1.40 -2.02
CA LYS A 270 9.33 -0.84 -1.61
C LYS A 270 10.31 -1.53 -2.54
N ILE A 271 10.41 -1.03 -3.77
CA ILE A 271 11.38 -1.48 -4.75
C ILE A 271 12.68 -1.29 -3.98
N PRO A 272 13.38 -2.37 -3.61
CA PRO A 272 14.62 -2.22 -2.87
C PRO A 272 15.49 -1.23 -3.64
N PRO A 273 16.18 -0.28 -3.00
CA PRO A 273 16.93 0.77 -3.72
C PRO A 273 17.83 0.22 -4.82
N ALA A 274 18.31 -1.02 -4.68
CA ALA A 274 19.03 -1.76 -5.72
C ALA A 274 18.23 -1.97 -7.02
N VAL A 275 16.98 -2.41 -6.93
CA VAL A 275 16.10 -2.67 -8.08
C VAL A 275 15.59 -1.35 -8.69
N ALA A 276 15.32 -0.33 -7.87
CA ALA A 276 14.93 1.00 -8.35
C ALA A 276 16.08 1.64 -9.13
N ASN A 277 17.30 1.55 -8.61
CA ASN A 277 18.50 2.00 -9.30
C ASN A 277 18.79 1.19 -10.57
N GLN A 278 18.49 -0.11 -10.58
CA GLN A 278 18.63 -0.93 -11.79
C GLN A 278 17.64 -0.52 -12.88
N ASN A 279 16.38 -0.26 -12.51
CA ASN A 279 15.36 0.21 -13.44
C ASN A 279 15.70 1.61 -13.97
N LEU A 280 16.09 2.54 -13.09
CA LEU A 280 16.53 3.88 -13.49
C LEU A 280 17.76 3.81 -14.42
N ARG A 281 18.73 2.92 -14.15
CA ARG A 281 19.87 2.71 -15.04
C ARG A 281 19.46 2.17 -16.41
N SER A 282 18.50 1.25 -16.46
CA SER A 282 17.98 0.73 -17.74
C SER A 282 17.21 1.79 -18.52
N GLU A 283 16.44 2.64 -17.84
CA GLU A 283 15.68 3.73 -18.44
C GLU A 283 16.59 4.84 -18.97
N VAL A 284 17.62 5.22 -18.19
CA VAL A 284 18.67 6.14 -18.65
C VAL A 284 19.36 5.59 -19.90
N LYS A 285 19.72 4.30 -19.92
CA LYS A 285 20.33 3.68 -21.09
C LYS A 285 19.41 3.68 -22.32
N ASN A 286 18.10 3.50 -22.11
CA ASN A 286 17.11 3.53 -23.18
C ASN A 286 16.93 4.97 -23.73
N LEU A 287 16.88 5.96 -22.85
CA LEU A 287 16.81 7.37 -23.23
C LEU A 287 18.09 7.83 -23.94
N GLU A 288 19.26 7.38 -23.48
CA GLU A 288 20.54 7.62 -24.18
C GLU A 288 20.52 7.04 -25.59
N MET A 289 20.01 5.82 -25.77
CA MET A 289 19.86 5.19 -27.08
C MET A 289 18.92 6.00 -27.98
N GLN A 290 17.74 6.40 -27.49
CA GLN A 290 16.81 7.26 -28.24
C GLN A 290 17.42 8.62 -28.60
N ILE A 291 18.18 9.23 -27.70
CA ILE A 291 18.91 10.48 -27.97
C ILE A 291 19.93 10.27 -29.08
N THR A 292 20.67 9.16 -29.07
CA THR A 292 21.65 8.87 -30.13
C THR A 292 20.99 8.60 -31.49
N GLU A 293 19.85 7.91 -31.52
CA GLU A 293 19.06 7.68 -32.74
C GLU A 293 18.53 8.99 -33.30
N ARG A 294 17.84 9.80 -32.48
CA ARG A 294 17.35 11.12 -32.91
C ARG A 294 18.48 12.05 -33.33
N SER A 295 19.65 11.96 -32.70
CA SER A 295 20.83 12.74 -33.10
C SER A 295 21.39 12.30 -34.46
N LYS A 296 21.29 11.00 -34.81
CA LYS A 296 21.63 10.51 -36.15
C LYS A 296 20.63 11.01 -37.18
N GLU A 297 19.33 10.91 -36.89
CA GLU A 297 18.28 11.41 -37.78
C GLU A 297 18.41 12.91 -38.06
N ILE A 298 18.72 13.72 -37.03
CA ILE A 298 18.95 15.16 -37.21
C ILE A 298 20.14 15.42 -38.12
N LYS A 299 21.27 14.71 -37.93
CA LYS A 299 22.45 14.85 -38.79
C LYS A 299 22.18 14.42 -40.23
N GLU A 300 21.36 13.40 -40.43
CA GLU A 300 20.96 12.93 -41.75
C GLU A 300 20.08 13.99 -42.44
N LYS A 301 19.07 14.52 -41.75
CA LYS A 301 18.24 15.63 -42.26
C LYS A 301 19.05 16.89 -42.54
N GLU A 302 20.06 17.20 -41.74
CA GLU A 302 20.97 18.32 -42.00
C GLU A 302 21.82 18.09 -43.26
N ARG A 303 22.28 16.85 -43.51
CA ARG A 303 22.98 16.49 -44.76
C ARG A 303 22.07 16.58 -45.97
N GLU A 304 20.86 16.04 -45.88
CA GLU A 304 19.85 16.13 -46.94
C GLU A 304 19.51 17.59 -47.25
N LYS A 305 19.31 18.42 -46.21
CA LYS A 305 19.09 19.86 -46.38
C LYS A 305 20.27 20.55 -47.05
N PHE A 306 21.50 20.17 -46.72
CA PHE A 306 22.70 20.71 -47.38
C PHE A 306 22.76 20.29 -48.86
N GLN A 307 22.48 19.03 -49.18
CA GLN A 307 22.42 18.55 -50.57
C GLN A 307 21.31 19.23 -51.37
N ALA A 308 20.12 19.37 -50.79
CA ALA A 308 19.00 20.07 -51.41
C ALA A 308 19.33 21.55 -51.66
N ASN A 309 19.98 22.23 -50.71
CA ASN A 309 20.45 23.60 -50.89
C ASN A 309 21.52 23.70 -51.98
N PHE A 310 22.44 22.74 -52.04
CA PHE A 310 23.47 22.69 -53.08
C PHE A 310 22.84 22.54 -54.48
N HIS A 311 21.90 21.61 -54.65
CA HIS A 311 21.17 21.43 -55.90
C HIS A 311 20.32 22.65 -56.27
N LEU A 312 19.74 23.33 -55.28
CA LEU A 312 19.01 24.57 -55.50
C LEU A 312 19.93 25.71 -55.98
N GLU A 313 21.12 25.84 -55.38
CA GLU A 313 22.13 26.82 -55.83
C GLU A 313 22.64 26.49 -57.24
N GLU A 314 22.86 25.22 -57.55
CA GLU A 314 23.25 24.75 -58.89
C GLU A 314 22.16 25.03 -59.92
N ALA A 315 20.89 24.72 -59.61
CA ALA A 315 19.75 25.05 -60.47
C ALA A 315 19.58 26.56 -60.66
N GLN A 316 19.81 27.36 -59.62
CA GLN A 316 19.81 28.82 -59.71
C GLN A 316 20.94 29.34 -60.59
N LYS A 317 22.15 28.75 -60.55
CA LYS A 317 23.25 29.08 -61.47
C LYS A 317 22.88 28.74 -62.91
N VAL A 318 22.33 27.56 -63.17
CA VAL A 318 21.86 27.19 -64.52
C VAL A 318 20.77 28.14 -65.01
N MET A 319 19.80 28.49 -64.15
CA MET A 319 18.77 29.47 -64.51
C MET A 319 19.34 30.88 -64.74
N ALA A 320 20.35 31.29 -63.96
CA ALA A 320 21.02 32.57 -64.14
C ALA A 320 21.84 32.59 -65.44
N GLU A 321 22.51 31.48 -65.81
CA GLU A 321 23.21 31.33 -67.09
C GLU A 321 22.24 31.33 -68.28
N VAL A 322 21.08 30.68 -68.15
CA VAL A 322 20.02 30.72 -69.18
C VAL A 322 19.44 32.12 -69.29
N LYS A 323 19.17 32.80 -68.17
CA LYS A 323 18.71 34.20 -68.16
C LYS A 323 19.75 35.15 -68.75
N ALA A 324 21.03 34.96 -68.41
CA ALA A 324 22.12 35.75 -68.99
C ALA A 324 22.23 35.53 -70.50
N LYS A 325 22.13 34.29 -70.98
CA LYS A 325 22.07 34.00 -72.43
C LYS A 325 20.84 34.60 -73.11
N VAL A 326 19.70 34.69 -72.41
CA VAL A 326 18.47 35.34 -72.91
C VAL A 326 18.60 36.86 -72.93
N GLU A 327 19.22 37.47 -71.91
CA GLU A 327 19.52 38.91 -71.88
C GLU A 327 20.61 39.31 -72.89
N GLU A 328 21.58 38.45 -73.14
CA GLU A 328 22.64 38.66 -74.13
C GLU A 328 22.12 38.58 -75.58
N LEU A 329 21.02 37.85 -75.79
CA LEU A 329 20.26 37.83 -77.05
C LEU A 329 19.29 39.03 -77.21
N THR A 330 19.04 39.82 -76.16
CA THR A 330 17.97 40.83 -76.18
C THR A 330 18.37 42.27 -75.83
N ALA A 331 19.65 42.64 -75.69
CA ALA A 331 19.94 44.06 -75.45
C ALA A 331 21.31 44.65 -75.90
N LYS A 332 21.22 45.82 -76.55
CA LYS A 332 22.17 46.95 -76.49
C LYS A 332 21.37 48.28 -76.46
N PRO A 333 21.90 49.40 -75.92
CA PRO A 333 22.79 49.55 -74.76
C PRO A 333 22.45 50.74 -73.82
N LYS A 334 22.61 50.53 -72.49
CA LYS A 334 23.20 51.37 -71.39
C LYS A 334 23.12 52.94 -71.42
N PRO A 335 23.00 53.63 -70.25
CA PRO A 335 24.17 53.75 -69.33
C PRO A 335 23.93 53.80 -67.81
N LYS A 336 25.07 53.65 -67.12
CA LYS A 336 25.42 53.55 -65.69
C LYS A 336 25.10 54.79 -64.84
N VAL A 337 24.82 54.58 -63.54
CA VAL A 337 25.42 55.36 -62.43
C VAL A 337 25.55 54.44 -61.16
N GLN A 338 26.74 54.44 -60.54
CA GLN A 338 27.16 53.80 -59.26
C GLN A 338 26.71 54.66 -58.04
N PRO A 339 26.75 54.26 -56.74
CA PRO A 339 27.77 53.46 -56.02
C PRO A 339 27.14 52.55 -54.91
N LYS A 340 27.78 51.89 -53.92
CA LYS A 340 28.96 52.10 -53.08
C LYS A 340 29.29 50.74 -52.42
N GLN A 341 30.57 50.34 -52.43
CA GLN A 341 31.06 49.22 -51.63
C GLN A 341 31.21 49.65 -50.16
N GLU A 342 30.68 48.85 -49.23
CA GLU A 342 31.17 48.84 -47.84
C GLU A 342 31.78 47.49 -47.52
N VAL A 343 33.06 47.58 -47.16
CA VAL A 343 33.97 46.54 -46.75
C VAL A 343 33.73 46.26 -45.27
N ILE A 344 33.27 45.06 -44.91
CA ILE A 344 33.33 44.61 -43.52
C ILE A 344 34.77 44.13 -43.25
N LYS A 345 35.54 45.00 -42.58
CA LYS A 345 36.84 44.68 -42.00
C LYS A 345 36.65 43.74 -40.81
N GLU A 346 37.25 42.57 -40.86
CA GLU A 346 37.50 41.75 -39.68
C GLU A 346 38.40 42.54 -38.71
N LYS A 347 37.83 42.98 -37.59
CA LYS A 347 38.60 43.52 -36.47
C LYS A 347 38.72 42.44 -35.40
N LYS A 348 39.82 41.67 -35.45
CA LYS A 348 40.33 40.92 -34.30
C LYS A 348 40.69 41.93 -33.22
N VAL A 349 39.81 42.11 -32.24
CA VAL A 349 40.14 42.79 -30.98
C VAL A 349 40.39 41.69 -29.96
N VAL A 350 41.67 41.43 -29.69
CA VAL A 350 42.11 40.67 -28.53
C VAL A 350 41.80 41.53 -27.30
N ALA A 351 40.68 41.24 -26.64
CA ALA A 351 40.31 41.90 -25.40
C ALA A 351 41.12 41.30 -24.25
N ASN A 352 41.83 42.17 -23.51
CA ASN A 352 42.61 41.83 -22.34
C ASN A 352 41.70 41.18 -21.27
N PRO A 353 42.04 40.01 -20.66
CA PRO A 353 41.14 39.23 -19.82
C PRO A 353 40.52 39.99 -18.63
N ALA A 354 41.23 41.00 -18.11
CA ALA A 354 40.77 41.83 -16.99
C ALA A 354 39.58 42.76 -17.36
N GLN A 355 39.47 43.19 -18.62
CA GLN A 355 38.32 44.01 -19.07
C GLN A 355 37.10 43.15 -19.42
N ALA A 356 37.31 41.89 -19.81
CA ALA A 356 36.22 40.94 -20.06
C ALA A 356 35.55 40.50 -18.75
N MET A 357 36.34 40.24 -17.70
CA MET A 357 35.81 39.91 -16.37
C MET A 357 34.97 41.05 -15.77
N ARG A 358 35.46 42.30 -15.80
CA ARG A 358 34.68 43.46 -15.31
C ARG A 358 33.36 43.67 -16.05
N LYS A 359 33.31 43.36 -17.36
CA LYS A 359 32.07 43.41 -18.15
C LYS A 359 31.12 42.26 -17.85
N ILE A 360 31.62 41.12 -17.38
CA ILE A 360 30.81 39.97 -16.96
C ILE A 360 30.24 40.21 -15.56
N GLU A 361 31.04 40.76 -14.64
CA GLU A 361 30.61 41.15 -13.30
C GLU A 361 29.53 42.22 -13.34
N ALA A 362 29.71 43.30 -14.11
CA ALA A 362 28.68 44.34 -14.25
C ALA A 362 27.35 43.82 -14.85
N LYS A 363 27.41 42.82 -15.73
CA LYS A 363 26.22 42.18 -16.31
C LYS A 363 25.54 41.23 -15.31
N ARG A 364 26.31 40.60 -14.43
CA ARG A 364 25.79 39.76 -13.36
C ARG A 364 25.05 40.59 -12.32
N ASP A 365 25.62 41.71 -11.89
CA ASP A 365 25.00 42.58 -10.90
C ASP A 365 23.67 43.15 -11.43
N SER A 366 23.63 43.49 -12.73
CA SER A 366 22.39 43.90 -13.41
C SER A 366 21.32 42.79 -13.45
N VAL A 367 21.70 41.52 -13.66
CA VAL A 367 20.76 40.39 -13.64
C VAL A 367 20.28 40.09 -12.22
N LEU A 368 21.15 40.22 -11.21
CA LEU A 368 20.79 40.02 -9.80
C LEU A 368 19.85 41.13 -9.30
N GLU A 369 20.08 42.38 -9.71
CA GLU A 369 19.19 43.50 -9.38
C GLU A 369 17.79 43.32 -10.00
N LEU A 370 17.71 42.79 -11.22
CA LEU A 370 16.44 42.48 -11.90
C LEU A 370 15.71 41.29 -11.27
N LEU A 371 16.43 40.29 -10.77
CA LEU A 371 15.85 39.15 -10.04
C LEU A 371 15.33 39.55 -8.65
N GLY A 372 15.96 40.54 -8.00
CA GLY A 372 15.56 41.03 -6.68
C GLY A 372 14.28 41.87 -6.66
N LYS A 373 13.85 42.42 -7.80
CA LYS A 373 12.66 43.30 -7.90
C LYS A 373 11.34 42.57 -8.25
N GLY A 374 11.38 41.24 -8.39
CA GLY A 374 10.22 40.42 -8.80
C GLY A 374 10.03 40.41 -10.32
N ILE A 375 9.79 39.23 -10.90
CA ILE A 375 9.76 39.04 -12.36
C ILE A 375 8.39 39.48 -12.91
N ASN A 376 8.40 40.51 -13.76
CA ASN A 376 7.30 40.90 -14.64
C ASN A 376 7.71 40.79 -16.12
N ASP A 377 6.77 40.90 -17.05
CA ASP A 377 7.03 40.65 -18.49
C ASP A 377 8.07 41.59 -19.11
N GLU A 378 8.25 42.80 -18.56
CA GLU A 378 9.27 43.75 -19.02
C GLU A 378 10.66 43.42 -18.47
N THR A 379 10.77 43.11 -17.17
CA THR A 379 12.04 42.65 -16.56
C THR A 379 12.51 41.31 -17.14
N GLY A 380 11.59 40.41 -17.51
CA GLY A 380 11.92 39.17 -18.22
C GLY A 380 12.52 39.42 -19.62
N LYS A 381 12.03 40.41 -20.36
CA LYS A 381 12.58 40.78 -21.68
C LYS A 381 13.96 41.42 -21.56
N GLU A 382 14.19 42.27 -20.56
CA GLU A 382 15.51 42.84 -20.30
C GLU A 382 16.51 41.76 -19.86
N MET A 383 16.12 40.84 -18.98
CA MET A 383 16.95 39.73 -18.56
C MET A 383 17.36 38.84 -19.75
N MET A 384 16.42 38.55 -20.66
CA MET A 384 16.71 37.80 -21.90
C MET A 384 17.67 38.56 -22.84
N LYS A 385 17.58 39.89 -22.89
CA LYS A 385 18.49 40.73 -23.68
C LYS A 385 19.92 40.67 -23.12
N VAL A 386 20.07 40.70 -21.80
CA VAL A 386 21.38 40.58 -21.14
C VAL A 386 21.96 39.17 -21.33
N LEU A 387 21.17 38.12 -21.12
CA LEU A 387 21.58 36.72 -21.28
C LEU A 387 21.88 36.32 -22.73
N LYS A 388 21.29 36.98 -23.74
CA LYS A 388 21.68 36.78 -25.15
C LYS A 388 23.14 37.16 -25.41
N THR A 389 23.70 38.09 -24.62
CA THR A 389 25.10 38.52 -24.76
C THR A 389 26.09 37.70 -23.94
N VAL A 390 25.63 36.64 -23.27
CA VAL A 390 26.45 35.77 -22.42
C VAL A 390 26.36 34.31 -22.92
N GLY A 391 27.50 33.63 -22.96
CA GLY A 391 27.65 32.28 -23.50
C GLY A 391 27.66 32.22 -25.03
N LYS A 392 27.82 31.02 -25.58
CA LYS A 392 27.87 30.81 -27.04
C LYS A 392 26.46 30.83 -27.67
N PRO A 393 26.32 31.22 -28.95
CA PRO A 393 25.05 31.10 -29.67
C PRO A 393 24.55 29.64 -29.66
N GLY A 394 23.27 29.41 -29.33
CA GLY A 394 22.67 28.06 -29.24
C GLY A 394 22.73 27.39 -27.86
N GLN A 395 23.40 27.98 -26.88
CA GLN A 395 23.45 27.47 -25.50
C GLN A 395 22.13 27.78 -24.74
N GLY A 396 21.56 26.78 -24.08
CA GLY A 396 20.30 26.91 -23.33
C GLY A 396 20.37 27.89 -22.15
N LEU A 397 19.23 28.44 -21.73
CA LEU A 397 19.16 29.52 -20.75
C LEU A 397 19.82 29.16 -19.41
N ALA A 398 19.54 27.95 -18.90
CA ALA A 398 20.12 27.45 -17.66
C ALA A 398 21.66 27.36 -17.74
N SER A 399 22.20 26.92 -18.88
CA SER A 399 23.65 26.86 -19.11
C SER A 399 24.30 28.23 -19.17
N LYS A 400 23.59 29.26 -19.66
CA LYS A 400 24.08 30.65 -19.67
C LYS A 400 24.09 31.28 -18.29
N VAL A 401 23.07 31.00 -17.47
CA VAL A 401 23.01 31.42 -16.06
C VAL A 401 24.10 30.73 -15.23
N LEU A 402 24.36 29.45 -15.47
CA LEU A 402 25.47 28.73 -14.84
C LEU A 402 26.84 29.30 -15.23
N GLU A 403 27.02 29.74 -16.48
CA GLU A 403 28.26 30.36 -16.96
C GLU A 403 28.52 31.73 -16.28
N LEU A 404 27.46 32.52 -16.04
CA LEU A 404 27.53 33.75 -15.23
C LEU A 404 27.91 33.51 -13.77
N ASN A 405 27.51 32.38 -13.19
CA ASN A 405 27.89 32.03 -11.81
C ASN A 405 29.29 31.39 -11.72
N ARG A 406 29.72 30.66 -12.76
CA ARG A 406 31.03 29.98 -12.80
C ARG A 406 32.21 30.93 -12.99
N SER A 407 32.02 32.13 -13.52
CA SER A 407 33.10 33.11 -13.70
C SER A 407 33.72 33.61 -12.38
N GLN A 408 33.17 33.25 -11.21
CA GLN A 408 33.77 33.52 -9.90
C GLN A 408 34.88 32.54 -9.48
N PHE A 409 35.05 31.42 -10.19
CA PHE A 409 36.06 30.42 -9.83
C PHE A 409 37.09 30.31 -10.96
N PRO A 410 38.37 30.68 -10.74
CA PRO A 410 39.40 30.43 -11.74
C PRO A 410 39.49 28.91 -11.97
N GLN A 411 39.27 28.48 -13.21
CA GLN A 411 39.38 27.07 -13.58
C GLN A 411 40.82 26.59 -13.36
N THR A 412 41.01 25.76 -12.33
CA THR A 412 42.24 24.98 -12.20
C THR A 412 42.26 23.92 -13.30
N ARG A 413 43.34 23.90 -14.09
CA ARG A 413 43.52 22.92 -15.18
C ARG A 413 43.55 21.49 -14.61
N PRO A 414 43.00 20.49 -15.31
CA PRO A 414 43.15 19.11 -14.90
C PRO A 414 44.59 18.66 -15.06
N LEU A 415 45.14 17.99 -14.04
CA LEU A 415 46.40 17.27 -14.12
C LEU A 415 46.24 16.08 -15.07
N ASN A 416 46.98 16.11 -16.18
CA ASN A 416 47.14 14.98 -17.09
C ASN A 416 47.67 13.75 -16.32
N LYS A 417 47.15 12.57 -16.67
CA LYS A 417 47.82 11.29 -16.42
C LYS A 417 48.76 10.97 -17.57
#